data_AF-A0A2D9NEY1-F1
#
_entry.id   AF-A0A2D9NEY1-F1
#
_cell.length_a   1.000
_cell.length_b   1.000
_cell.length_c   1.000
_cell.angle_alpha   90.00
_cell.angle_beta   90.00
_cell.angle_gamma   90.00
#
_symmetry.space_group_name_H-M   'P 1'
#
loop_
_entity.id
_entity.type
_entity.pdbx_description
1 polymer ?
#
loop_
_entity_poly.entity_id
_entity_poly.type
_entity_poly.pdbx_seq_one_letter_code
_entity_poly.pdbx_strand_id
1 'polypeptide(L)'
;MDTETYGIIGMLGITALLLWYIMRLRRNNISESMQKNQPHIAGHDVLGGSAINPEQFDEPDEETLNMLGELLEEAAESQGLSYEE
;
A
#
# COMPACT_ATOMS: atom_id res chain seq x y z
N MET A 1 -11.77 -43.22 -37.48
CA MET A 1 -11.32 -42.40 -36.33
C MET A 1 -11.25 -43.36 -35.18
N ASP A 2 -10.05 -43.59 -34.65
CA ASP A 2 -9.84 -44.60 -33.62
C ASP A 2 -10.22 -44.03 -32.25
N THR A 3 -10.53 -44.88 -31.27
CA THR A 3 -10.92 -44.47 -29.91
C THR A 3 -9.89 -43.54 -29.28
N GLU A 4 -8.61 -43.76 -29.60
CA GLU A 4 -7.50 -42.90 -29.17
C GLU A 4 -7.61 -41.47 -29.75
N THR A 5 -8.01 -41.34 -31.02
CA THR A 5 -8.20 -40.04 -31.66
C THR A 5 -9.34 -39.26 -30.99
N TYR A 6 -10.44 -39.93 -30.62
CA TYR A 6 -11.53 -39.31 -29.87
C TYR A 6 -11.10 -38.89 -28.46
N GLY A 7 -10.26 -39.69 -27.80
CA GLY A 7 -9.67 -39.35 -26.50
C GLY A 7 -8.80 -38.09 -26.55
N ILE A 8 -7.95 -37.97 -27.58
CA ILE A 8 -7.09 -36.80 -27.77
C ILE A 8 -7.94 -35.55 -28.05
N ILE A 9 -8.93 -35.65 -28.93
CA ILE A 9 -9.83 -34.53 -29.23
C ILE A 9 -10.61 -34.09 -27.98
N GLY A 10 -11.09 -35.04 -27.17
CA GLY A 10 -11.75 -34.76 -25.90
C GLY A 10 -10.84 -34.03 -24.91
N MET A 11 -9.61 -34.49 -24.73
CA MET A 11 -8.64 -33.82 -23.84
C MET A 11 -8.29 -32.42 -24.32
N LEU A 12 -8.07 -32.22 -25.63
CA LEU A 12 -7.79 -30.90 -26.19
C LEU A 12 -8.98 -29.94 -26.01
N GLY A 13 -10.20 -30.43 -26.19
CA GLY A 13 -11.43 -29.66 -25.97
C GLY A 13 -11.58 -29.19 -24.51
N ILE A 14 -11.38 -30.09 -23.56
CA ILE A 14 -11.42 -29.78 -22.12
C ILE A 14 -10.32 -28.78 -21.75
N THR A 15 -9.11 -28.99 -22.26
CA THR A 15 -7.97 -28.09 -22.01
C THR A 15 -8.24 -26.69 -22.55
N ALA A 16 -8.79 -26.56 -23.76
CA ALA A 16 -9.14 -25.27 -24.34
C ALA A 16 -10.21 -24.53 -23.53
N LEU A 17 -11.23 -25.25 -23.03
CA LEU A 17 -12.27 -24.69 -22.16
C LEU A 17 -11.69 -24.16 -20.84
N LEU A 18 -10.80 -24.93 -20.21
CA LEU A 18 -10.14 -24.52 -18.98
C LEU A 18 -9.25 -23.29 -19.19
N LEU A 19 -8.48 -23.25 -20.27
CA LEU A 19 -7.65 -22.09 -20.62
C LEU A 19 -8.50 -20.83 -20.83
N TRP A 20 -9.61 -20.94 -21.55
CA TRP A 20 -10.53 -19.82 -21.74
C TRP A 20 -11.11 -19.32 -20.42
N TYR A 21 -11.51 -20.23 -19.53
CA TYR A 21 -12.04 -19.90 -18.21
C TYR A 21 -11.01 -19.17 -17.34
N ILE A 22 -9.78 -19.67 -17.28
CA ILE A 22 -8.66 -19.04 -16.54
C ILE A 22 -8.37 -17.65 -17.09
N MET A 23 -8.33 -17.49 -18.42
CA MET A 23 -8.12 -16.17 -19.05
C MET A 23 -9.24 -15.18 -18.71
N ARG A 24 -10.49 -15.64 -18.61
CA ARG A 24 -11.62 -14.80 -18.18
C ARG A 24 -11.50 -14.38 -16.72
N LEU A 25 -11.15 -15.30 -15.83
CA LEU A 25 -10.96 -14.98 -14.41
C LEU A 25 -9.77 -14.03 -14.19
N ARG A 26 -8.66 -14.25 -14.91
CA ARG A 26 -7.48 -13.39 -14.89
C ARG A 26 -7.81 -11.94 -15.25
N ARG A 27 -8.68 -11.72 -16.24
CA ARG A 27 -9.08 -10.36 -16.66
C ARG A 27 -9.76 -9.60 -15.52
N ASN A 28 -10.64 -10.25 -14.77
CA ASN A 28 -11.33 -9.65 -13.62
C ASN A 28 -10.33 -9.35 -12.48
N ASN A 29 -9.43 -10.29 -12.19
CA ASN A 29 -8.41 -10.08 -11.16
C ASN A 29 -7.43 -8.96 -11.53
N ILE A 30 -7.08 -8.83 -12.81
CA ILE A 30 -6.22 -7.73 -13.30
C ILE A 30 -6.95 -6.39 -13.19
N SER A 31 -8.25 -6.31 -13.52
CA SER A 31 -8.99 -5.05 -13.36
C SER A 31 -9.11 -4.64 -11.90
N GLU A 32 -9.36 -5.58 -10.99
CA GLU A 32 -9.39 -5.32 -9.55
C GLU A 32 -8.00 -4.94 -9.01
N SER A 33 -6.94 -5.62 -9.45
CA SER A 33 -5.57 -5.28 -9.05
C SER A 33 -5.14 -3.93 -9.61
N MET A 34 -5.55 -3.60 -10.84
CA MET A 34 -5.28 -2.30 -11.44
C MET A 34 -6.01 -1.20 -10.67
N GLN A 35 -7.25 -1.42 -10.21
CA GLN A 35 -7.98 -0.46 -9.37
C GLN A 35 -7.35 -0.30 -7.98
N LYS A 36 -6.94 -1.39 -7.35
CA LYS A 36 -6.31 -1.37 -6.02
C LYS A 36 -4.88 -0.81 -6.03
N ASN A 37 -4.14 -1.09 -7.10
CA ASN A 37 -2.75 -0.65 -7.29
C ASN A 37 -2.66 0.59 -8.18
N GLN A 38 -3.76 1.35 -8.38
CA GLN A 38 -3.61 2.66 -9.03
C GLN A 38 -2.60 3.47 -8.21
N PRO A 39 -1.64 4.12 -8.86
CA PRO A 39 -0.69 4.96 -8.16
C PRO A 39 -1.49 6.00 -7.37
N HIS A 40 -1.25 6.09 -6.06
CA HIS A 40 -1.90 7.10 -5.25
C HIS A 40 -1.45 8.46 -5.79
N ILE A 41 -2.39 9.17 -6.42
CA ILE A 41 -2.16 10.51 -6.94
C ILE A 41 -2.15 11.43 -5.73
N ALA A 42 -1.00 12.07 -5.47
CA ALA A 42 -0.88 13.04 -4.39
C ALA A 42 -1.97 14.11 -4.52
N GLY A 43 -2.80 14.27 -3.48
CA GLY A 43 -3.96 15.18 -3.47
C GLY A 43 -5.34 14.52 -3.61
N HIS A 44 -5.42 13.21 -3.86
CA HIS A 44 -6.68 12.45 -3.77
C HIS A 44 -6.97 11.87 -2.38
N ASP A 45 -5.96 11.84 -1.50
CA ASP A 45 -6.18 11.55 -0.09
C ASP A 45 -7.00 12.67 0.52
N VAL A 46 -8.05 12.31 1.26
CA VAL A 46 -8.70 13.26 2.17
C VAL A 46 -7.64 13.61 3.20
N LEU A 47 -6.94 14.73 2.98
CA LEU A 47 -6.07 15.30 3.98
C LEU A 47 -6.96 15.62 5.17
N GLY A 48 -6.95 14.74 6.17
CA GLY A 48 -7.56 14.96 7.48
C GLY A 48 -6.88 16.09 8.25
N GLY A 49 -6.23 17.04 7.56
CA GLY A 49 -5.65 18.27 8.09
C GLY A 49 -6.72 19.29 8.45
N SER A 50 -7.83 18.84 9.04
CA SER A 50 -8.67 19.73 9.83
C SER A 50 -7.91 20.09 11.10
N ALA A 51 -8.16 21.26 11.68
CA ALA A 51 -7.62 21.59 12.99
C ALA A 51 -8.11 20.54 14.01
N ILE A 52 -7.19 19.70 14.46
CA ILE A 52 -7.44 18.66 15.46
C ILE A 52 -7.48 19.37 16.84
N ASN A 53 -8.53 19.14 17.63
CA ASN A 53 -8.66 19.73 18.97
C ASN A 53 -7.43 19.37 19.83
N PRO A 54 -6.65 20.34 20.33
CA PRO A 54 -5.47 20.08 21.17
C PRO A 54 -5.74 19.26 22.43
N GLU A 55 -6.96 19.32 22.98
CA GLU A 55 -7.33 18.61 24.21
C GLU A 55 -7.41 17.07 24.04
N GLN A 56 -7.30 16.56 22.80
CA GLN A 56 -7.28 15.11 22.55
C GLN A 56 -5.89 14.49 22.58
N PHE A 57 -4.84 15.30 22.73
CA PHE A 57 -3.48 14.81 22.88
C PHE A 57 -3.13 14.69 24.35
N ASP A 58 -2.50 13.59 24.73
CA ASP A 58 -1.96 13.41 26.07
C ASP A 58 -0.69 14.25 26.24
N GLU A 59 -0.46 14.74 27.47
CA GLU A 59 0.78 15.41 27.81
C GLU A 59 1.96 14.41 27.71
N PRO A 60 3.06 14.76 27.02
CA PRO A 60 4.22 13.88 26.90
C PRO A 60 4.82 13.60 28.29
N ASP A 61 5.31 12.38 28.48
CA ASP A 61 6.04 12.02 29.69
C ASP A 61 7.45 12.64 29.71
N GLU A 62 8.10 12.58 30.88
CA GLU A 62 9.44 13.15 31.09
C GLU A 62 10.49 12.53 30.15
N GLU A 63 10.37 11.24 29.82
CA GLU A 63 11.27 10.57 28.89
C GLU A 63 11.14 11.16 27.47
N THR A 64 9.90 11.35 27.02
CA THR A 64 9.62 11.99 25.73
C THR A 64 10.11 13.44 25.72
N LEU A 65 9.92 14.19 26.80
CA LEU A 65 10.39 15.58 26.91
C LEU A 65 11.92 15.68 26.78
N ASN A 66 12.67 14.79 27.42
CA ASN A 66 14.13 14.76 27.32
C ASN A 66 14.59 14.43 25.89
N MET A 67 14.00 13.41 25.27
CA MET A 67 14.30 13.04 23.88
C MET A 67 14.00 14.19 22.91
N LEU A 68 12.90 14.92 23.11
CA LEU A 68 12.57 16.10 22.30
C LEU A 68 13.59 17.22 22.51
N GLY A 69 14.12 17.40 23.72
CA GLY A 69 15.21 18.33 24.02
C GLY A 69 16.48 18.02 23.22
N GLU A 70 16.95 16.77 23.27
CA GLU A 70 18.13 16.31 22.51
C GLU A 70 17.96 16.53 21.00
N LEU A 71 16.76 16.22 20.48
CA LEU A 71 16.46 16.40 19.05
C LEU A 71 16.48 17.87 18.62
N LEU A 72 16.04 18.79 19.49
CA LEU A 72 16.08 20.22 19.23
C LEU A 72 17.52 20.75 19.30
N GLU A 73 18.32 20.27 20.26
CA GLU A 73 19.74 20.63 20.39
C GLU A 73 20.54 20.21 19.16
N GLU A 74 20.42 18.96 18.72
CA GLU A 74 21.07 18.46 17.50
C GLU A 74 20.65 19.29 16.26
N ALA A 75 19.36 19.62 16.16
CA ALA A 75 18.85 20.44 15.07
C ALA A 75 19.42 21.88 15.09
N ALA A 76 19.62 22.48 16.26
CA ALA A 76 20.22 23.80 16.39
C ALA A 76 21.73 23.79 16.10
N GLU A 77 22.46 22.80 16.62
CA GLU A 77 23.89 22.62 16.32
C GLU A 77 24.12 22.46 14.82
N SER A 78 23.26 21.70 14.13
CA SER A 78 23.32 21.54 12.67
C SER A 78 23.12 22.86 11.91
N GLN A 79 22.42 23.82 12.52
CA GLN A 79 22.17 25.16 12.00
C GLN A 79 23.20 26.19 12.50
N GLY A 80 24.20 25.76 13.29
CA GLY A 80 25.22 26.63 13.87
C GLY A 80 24.72 27.51 15.01
N LEU A 81 23.58 27.16 15.62
CA LEU A 81 23.05 27.79 16.82
C LEU A 81 23.46 26.95 18.03
N SER A 82 24.00 27.58 19.08
CA SER A 82 24.24 26.90 20.35
C SER A 82 23.09 27.25 21.31
N TYR A 83 22.58 26.24 22.01
CA TYR A 83 21.71 26.47 23.15
C TYR A 83 22.60 26.89 24.33
N GLU A 84 22.42 28.12 24.82
CA GLU A 84 22.93 28.50 26.14
C GLU A 84 21.93 27.98 27.19
N GLU A 85 22.47 27.26 28.17
CA GLU A 85 21.74 26.63 29.29
C GLU A 85 20.94 27.64 30.15
#